data_AF-A0A7C9DI47-F1
#
_entry.id   AF-A0A7C9DI47-F1
#
_cell.length_a   1.000
_cell.length_b   1.000
_cell.length_c   1.000
_cell.angle_alpha   90.00
_cell.angle_beta   90.00
_cell.angle_gamma   90.00
#
_symmetry.space_group_name_H-M   'P 1'
#
loop_
_entity.id
_entity.type
_entity.pdbx_description
1 polymer ?
#
loop_
_entity_poly.entity_id
_entity_poly.type
_entity_poly.pdbx_seq_one_letter_code
_entity_poly.pdbx_strand_id
1 'polypeptide(L)'
;DTAGRMQDNEPLMRALSKLIYLNNPDLVLFVGEALVGNDAVDQLSKFNQKLADLSASPNPRLIDGILLTKFDTIDDKVGAALSMVYISGAPVMFVGCGQSYTDLKKLNVKSIVKTLLK
;
A
#
# COMPACT_ATOMS: atom_id res chain seq x y z
N ASP A 1 3.04 3.12 13.85
CA ASP A 1 2.65 4.35 13.13
C ASP A 1 3.92 5.07 12.67
N THR A 2 3.90 5.68 11.50
CA THR A 2 5.04 6.42 10.94
C THR A 2 4.53 7.67 10.23
N ALA A 3 5.27 8.77 10.31
CA ALA A 3 4.90 9.99 9.58
C ALA A 3 4.78 9.78 8.06
N GLY A 4 3.86 10.51 7.42
CA GLY A 4 3.74 10.53 5.95
C GLY A 4 5.00 11.09 5.28
N ARG A 5 5.32 10.60 4.08
CA ARG A 5 6.47 11.05 3.29
C ARG A 5 6.26 10.76 1.81
N MET A 6 6.90 11.56 0.96
CA MET A 6 6.95 11.30 -0.48
C MET A 6 8.05 10.29 -0.81
N GLN A 7 7.80 9.45 -1.81
CA GLN A 7 8.67 8.35 -2.27
C GLN A 7 10.00 8.81 -2.87
N ASP A 8 10.08 10.06 -3.32
CA ASP A 8 11.27 10.71 -3.88
C ASP A 8 12.14 11.41 -2.82
N ASN A 9 11.64 11.56 -1.58
CA ASN A 9 12.39 12.17 -0.50
C ASN A 9 13.40 11.18 0.10
N GLU A 10 14.60 11.13 -0.49
CA GLU A 10 15.65 10.18 -0.12
C GLU A 10 16.03 10.20 1.37
N PRO A 11 16.24 11.36 2.03
CA PRO A 11 16.52 11.40 3.47
C PRO A 11 15.45 10.70 4.32
N LEU A 12 14.17 10.94 4.03
CA LEU A 12 13.06 10.33 4.76
C LEU A 12 12.89 8.84 4.43
N MET A 13 13.18 8.43 3.20
CA MET A 13 13.16 7.03 2.78
C MET A 13 14.32 6.24 3.40
N ARG A 14 15.50 6.85 3.53
CA ARG A 14 16.64 6.25 4.23
C ARG A 14 16.35 6.05 5.71
N ALA A 15 15.70 7.04 6.35
CA ALA A 15 15.24 6.91 7.72
C ALA A 15 14.19 5.79 7.88
N LEU A 16 13.28 5.64 6.91
CA LEU A 16 12.28 4.56 6.89
C LEU A 16 12.95 3.19 6.78
N SER A 17 13.83 3.01 5.81
CA SER A 17 14.53 1.74 5.58
C SER A 17 15.35 1.33 6.81
N LYS A 18 16.04 2.28 7.45
CA LYS A 18 16.75 2.06 8.71
C LYS A 18 15.81 1.63 9.84
N LEU A 19 14.64 2.28 9.97
CA LEU A 19 13.65 1.92 10.98
C LEU A 19 13.15 0.49 10.80
N ILE A 20 12.79 0.11 9.56
CA ILE A 20 12.32 -1.24 9.24
C ILE A 20 13.43 -2.27 9.51
N TYR A 21 14.66 -1.99 9.09
CA TYR A 21 15.80 -2.88 9.31
C TYR A 21 16.09 -3.12 10.79
N LEU A 22 16.15 -2.06 11.61
CA LEU A 22 16.48 -2.17 13.03
C LEU A 22 15.43 -2.90 13.85
N ASN A 23 14.15 -2.78 13.47
CA ASN A 23 13.04 -3.34 14.24
C ASN A 23 12.56 -4.69 13.71
N ASN A 24 12.98 -5.10 12.51
CA ASN A 24 12.60 -6.36 11.87
C ASN A 24 11.11 -6.71 12.04
N PRO A 25 10.19 -5.85 11.57
CA PRO A 25 8.76 -6.03 11.81
C PRO A 25 8.24 -7.32 11.15
N ASP A 26 7.27 -7.98 11.78
CA ASP A 26 6.62 -9.17 11.22
C ASP A 26 5.88 -8.86 9.91
N LEU A 27 5.31 -7.66 9.79
CA LEU A 27 4.52 -7.22 8.65
C LEU A 27 4.72 -5.73 8.36
N VAL A 28 5.00 -5.39 7.11
CA VAL A 28 5.07 -4.02 6.60
C VAL A 28 3.86 -3.77 5.69
N LEU A 29 2.98 -2.87 6.13
CA LEU A 29 1.79 -2.48 5.38
C LEU A 29 1.97 -1.11 4.75
N PHE A 30 1.74 -1.03 3.44
CA PHE A 30 1.58 0.22 2.73
C PHE A 30 0.15 0.73 2.85
N VAL A 31 -0.01 1.97 3.29
CA VAL A 31 -1.32 2.62 3.41
C VAL A 31 -1.47 3.58 2.24
N GLY A 32 -2.41 3.30 1.36
CA GLY A 32 -2.68 4.09 0.16
C GLY A 32 -4.14 4.49 0.08
N GLU A 33 -4.42 5.63 -0.55
CA GLU A 33 -5.79 6.09 -0.78
C GLU A 33 -6.35 5.51 -2.09
N ALA A 34 -7.59 5.03 -2.04
CA ALA A 34 -8.25 4.46 -3.21
C ALA A 34 -8.50 5.50 -4.33
N LEU A 35 -8.65 6.78 -3.98
CA LEU A 35 -8.89 7.90 -4.91
C LEU A 35 -7.70 8.21 -5.82
N VAL A 36 -6.48 7.89 -5.39
CA VAL A 36 -5.24 8.33 -6.04
C VAL A 36 -4.97 7.56 -7.34
N GLY A 37 -5.62 6.42 -7.56
CA GLY A 37 -5.58 5.72 -8.84
C GLY A 37 -4.19 5.20 -9.21
N ASN A 38 -3.71 5.58 -10.40
CA ASN A 38 -2.43 5.13 -10.95
C ASN A 38 -1.22 5.68 -10.18
N ASP A 39 -1.33 6.86 -9.58
CA ASP A 39 -0.21 7.45 -8.84
C ASP A 39 0.15 6.63 -7.60
N ALA A 40 -0.84 5.97 -6.99
CA ALA A 40 -0.62 5.15 -5.81
C ALA A 40 0.11 3.83 -6.16
N VAL A 41 0.00 3.38 -7.41
CA VAL A 41 0.81 2.27 -7.95
C VAL A 41 2.27 2.68 -8.09
N ASP A 42 2.54 3.89 -8.62
CA ASP A 42 3.89 4.44 -8.74
C ASP A 42 4.52 4.67 -7.36
N GLN A 43 3.76 5.23 -6.41
CA GLN A 43 4.18 5.37 -5.02
C GLN A 43 4.59 4.03 -4.43
N LEU A 44 3.73 3.02 -4.51
CA LEU A 44 4.01 1.69 -3.96
C LEU A 44 5.28 1.07 -4.57
N SER A 45 5.44 1.16 -5.89
CA SER A 45 6.60 0.63 -6.61
C SER A 45 7.89 1.33 -6.18
N LYS A 46 7.89 2.66 -6.12
CA LYS A 46 9.04 3.45 -5.67
C LYS A 46 9.36 3.25 -4.20
N PHE A 47 8.35 3.11 -3.33
CA PHE A 47 8.57 2.76 -1.93
C PHE A 47 9.30 1.43 -1.81
N ASN A 48 8.80 0.37 -2.47
CA ASN A 48 9.46 -0.93 -2.45
C ASN A 48 10.89 -0.89 -3.01
N GLN A 49 11.09 -0.19 -4.13
CA GLN A 49 12.42 -0.01 -4.71
C GLN A 49 13.37 0.70 -3.74
N LYS A 50 12.94 1.81 -3.13
CA LYS A 50 13.78 2.55 -2.17
C LYS A 50 14.06 1.74 -0.90
N LEU A 51 13.12 0.94 -0.43
CA LEU A 51 13.36 0.03 0.69
C LEU A 51 14.42 -1.02 0.34
N ALA A 52 14.39 -1.55 -0.89
CA ALA A 52 15.42 -2.46 -1.38
C ALA A 52 16.79 -1.77 -1.50
N ASP A 53 16.86 -0.63 -2.19
CA ASP A 53 18.10 0.09 -2.50
C ASP A 53 18.82 0.62 -1.25
N LEU A 54 18.04 1.07 -0.24
CA LEU A 54 18.57 1.72 0.95
C LEU A 54 18.75 0.74 2.12
N SER A 55 18.35 -0.52 1.97
CA SER A 55 18.50 -1.55 2.99
C SER A 55 19.98 -1.88 3.21
N ALA A 56 20.36 -2.01 4.48
CA ALA A 56 21.67 -2.52 4.88
C ALA A 56 21.75 -4.07 4.87
N SER A 57 20.61 -4.75 4.73
CA SER A 57 20.50 -6.22 4.68
C SER A 57 20.62 -6.74 3.24
N PRO A 58 21.30 -7.88 3.01
CA PRO A 58 21.29 -8.58 1.72
C PRO A 58 19.90 -9.11 1.35
N ASN A 59 19.03 -9.33 2.34
CA ASN A 59 17.61 -9.65 2.15
C ASN A 59 16.79 -8.46 2.66
N PRO A 60 16.48 -7.47 1.81
CA PRO A 60 15.76 -6.28 2.22
C PRO A 60 14.32 -6.62 2.63
N ARG A 61 13.82 -5.97 3.69
CA ARG A 61 12.40 -6.06 4.05
C ARG A 61 11.59 -5.10 3.19
N LEU A 62 10.68 -5.67 2.42
CA LEU A 62 9.79 -4.95 1.52
C LEU A 62 8.37 -4.85 2.09
N ILE A 63 7.49 -4.19 1.36
CA ILE A 63 6.07 -4.13 1.66
C ILE A 63 5.43 -5.49 1.39
N ASP A 64 4.70 -5.99 2.39
CA ASP A 64 4.07 -7.31 2.35
C ASP A 64 2.57 -7.24 2.03
N GLY A 65 1.95 -6.09 2.26
CA GLY A 65 0.52 -5.93 2.09
C GLY A 65 0.09 -4.48 1.98
N ILE A 66 -1.13 -4.32 1.51
CA ILE A 66 -1.72 -3.01 1.20
C ILE A 66 -2.96 -2.81 2.06
N LEU A 67 -3.09 -1.62 2.63
CA LEU A 67 -4.31 -1.13 3.27
C LEU A 67 -4.82 0.05 2.46
N LEU A 68 -5.99 -0.12 1.84
CA LEU A 68 -6.61 0.91 1.02
C LEU A 68 -7.61 1.72 1.83
N THR A 69 -7.42 3.02 1.95
CA THR A 69 -8.35 3.92 2.66
C THR A 69 -9.23 4.70 1.71
N LYS A 70 -10.30 5.31 2.24
CA LYS A 70 -11.28 6.11 1.49
C LYS A 70 -11.98 5.32 0.38
N PHE A 71 -12.15 4.02 0.60
CA PHE A 71 -12.75 3.12 -0.38
C PHE A 71 -14.26 3.39 -0.58
N ASP A 72 -14.91 4.02 0.39
CA ASP A 72 -16.28 4.53 0.30
C ASP A 72 -16.46 5.69 -0.68
N THR A 73 -15.36 6.37 -1.03
CA THR A 73 -15.38 7.53 -1.95
C THR A 73 -15.13 7.16 -3.41
N ILE A 74 -14.82 5.89 -3.68
CA ILE A 74 -14.69 5.36 -5.03
C ILE A 74 -15.93 4.51 -5.33
N ASP A 75 -16.80 4.99 -6.22
CA ASP A 75 -17.98 4.23 -6.65
C ASP A 75 -17.54 2.97 -7.41
N ASP A 76 -17.41 3.09 -8.75
CA ASP A 76 -17.05 1.96 -9.63
C ASP A 76 -15.55 1.96 -10.03
N LYS A 77 -14.76 2.91 -9.51
CA LYS A 77 -13.34 3.09 -9.85
C LYS A 77 -12.41 2.14 -9.09
N VAL A 78 -12.79 0.86 -9.00
CA VAL A 78 -12.08 -0.16 -8.23
C VAL A 78 -10.80 -0.66 -8.91
N GLY A 79 -10.53 -0.20 -10.14
CA GLY A 79 -9.37 -0.62 -10.93
C GLY A 79 -8.01 -0.33 -10.27
N ALA A 80 -7.93 0.71 -9.44
CA ALA A 80 -6.70 1.05 -8.71
C ALA A 80 -6.25 -0.08 -7.78
N ALA A 81 -7.19 -0.70 -7.06
CA ALA A 81 -6.90 -1.83 -6.17
C ALA A 81 -6.35 -3.03 -6.94
N LEU A 82 -6.90 -3.30 -8.13
CA LEU A 82 -6.43 -4.37 -8.99
C LEU A 82 -5.02 -4.08 -9.52
N SER A 83 -4.77 -2.87 -10.03
CA SER A 83 -3.46 -2.47 -10.55
C SER A 83 -2.37 -2.53 -9.48
N MET A 84 -2.68 -2.11 -8.24
CA MET A 84 -1.73 -2.21 -7.13
C MET A 84 -1.32 -3.64 -6.82
N VAL A 85 -2.29 -4.56 -6.71
CA VAL A 85 -2.00 -5.98 -6.44
C VAL A 85 -1.22 -6.58 -7.60
N TYR A 86 -1.60 -6.27 -8.85
CA TYR A 86 -0.93 -6.78 -10.04
C TYR A 86 0.54 -6.34 -10.15
N ILE A 87 0.84 -5.07 -9.87
CA ILE A 87 2.18 -4.51 -10.06
C ILE A 87 3.09 -4.79 -8.86
N SER A 88 2.58 -4.69 -7.64
CA SER A 88 3.39 -4.92 -6.44
C SER A 88 3.52 -6.38 -6.05
N GLY A 89 2.60 -7.24 -6.49
CA GLY A 89 2.45 -8.60 -5.98
C GLY A 89 1.96 -8.69 -4.52
N ALA A 90 1.82 -7.55 -3.83
CA ALA A 90 1.37 -7.51 -2.44
C ALA A 90 -0.18 -7.53 -2.37
N PRO A 91 -0.77 -8.41 -1.53
CA PRO A 91 -2.22 -8.47 -1.37
C PRO A 91 -2.78 -7.24 -0.66
N VAL A 92 -3.98 -6.83 -1.05
CA VAL A 92 -4.78 -5.89 -0.26
C VAL A 92 -5.38 -6.64 0.93
N MET A 93 -4.89 -6.32 2.12
CA MET A 93 -5.29 -6.96 3.37
C MET A 93 -6.62 -6.40 3.89
N PHE A 94 -6.78 -5.07 3.81
CA PHE A 94 -7.96 -4.36 4.30
C PHE A 94 -8.33 -3.17 3.42
N VAL A 95 -9.61 -2.82 3.47
CA VAL A 95 -10.17 -1.60 2.91
C VAL A 95 -10.89 -0.80 4.00
N GLY A 96 -10.59 0.49 4.11
CA GLY A 96 -11.30 1.43 4.96
C GLY A 96 -12.41 2.11 4.15
N CYS A 97 -13.66 1.90 4.58
CA CYS A 97 -14.87 2.42 3.94
C CYS A 97 -15.55 3.53 4.77
N GLY A 98 -14.76 4.34 5.48
CA GLY A 98 -15.27 5.38 6.37
C GLY A 98 -14.21 5.84 7.36
N GLN A 99 -14.66 6.56 8.40
CA GLN A 99 -13.79 7.20 9.41
C GLN A 99 -13.88 6.53 10.78
N SER A 100 -14.85 5.65 11.01
CA SER A 100 -15.05 4.95 12.28
C SER A 100 -14.27 3.64 12.33
N TYR A 101 -13.99 3.14 13.53
CA TYR A 101 -13.31 1.84 13.71
C TYR A 101 -14.05 0.66 13.06
N THR A 102 -15.37 0.74 12.94
CA THR A 102 -16.22 -0.28 12.30
C THR A 102 -16.11 -0.31 10.78
N ASP A 103 -15.47 0.70 10.18
CA ASP A 103 -15.48 0.89 8.73
C ASP A 103 -14.31 0.15 8.04
N LEU A 104 -13.55 -0.64 8.78
CA LEU A 104 -12.49 -1.50 8.26
C LEU A 104 -13.07 -2.85 7.81
N LYS A 105 -12.92 -3.18 6.52
CA LYS A 105 -13.44 -4.41 5.92
C LYS A 105 -12.35 -5.18 5.20
N LYS A 106 -12.58 -6.47 4.98
CA LYS A 106 -11.77 -7.29 4.07
C LYS A 106 -12.19 -7.05 2.62
N LEU A 107 -11.24 -7.13 1.70
CA LEU A 107 -11.52 -7.00 0.28
C LEU A 107 -12.35 -8.21 -0.22
N ASN A 108 -13.53 -7.96 -0.78
CA ASN A 108 -14.33 -9.01 -1.43
C ASN A 108 -14.01 -9.06 -2.93
N VAL A 109 -13.08 -9.96 -3.29
CA VAL A 109 -12.61 -10.13 -4.69
C VAL A 109 -13.75 -10.40 -5.66
N LYS A 110 -14.73 -11.23 -5.29
CA LYS A 110 -15.87 -11.56 -6.16
C LYS A 110 -16.71 -10.32 -6.48
N SER A 111 -16.92 -9.46 -5.48
CA SER A 111 -17.65 -8.21 -5.67
C SER A 111 -16.92 -7.27 -6.61
N ILE A 112 -15.59 -7.14 -6.44
CA ILE A 112 -14.77 -6.23 -7.26
C ILE A 112 -14.74 -6.69 -8.71
N VAL A 113 -14.52 -7.98 -8.96
CA VAL A 113 -14.51 -8.53 -10.32
C VAL A 113 -15.88 -8.31 -10.98
N LYS A 114 -16.98 -8.49 -10.24
CA LYS A 114 -18.33 -8.24 -10.77
C LYS A 114 -18.57 -6.77 -11.12
N THR A 115 -18.05 -5.84 -10.31
CA THR A 115 -18.15 -4.40 -10.60
C THR A 115 -17.31 -4.00 -11.82
N LEU A 116 -16.13 -4.58 -11.99
CA LEU A 116 -15.24 -4.27 -13.13
C LEU A 116 -15.68 -4.86 -14.47
N LEU A 117 -16.46 -5.96 -14.45
CA LEU A 117 -16.94 -6.65 -15.65
C LEU A 117 -18.37 -6.28 -16.05
N LYS A 118 -18.99 -5.33 -15.35
CA LYS A 118 -20.27 -4.73 -15.74
C LYS A 118 -20.06 -3.58 -16.71
#